data_AF-A0A356KQ33-F1
#
_entry.id   AF-A0A356KQ33-F1
#
_cell.length_a   1.000
_cell.length_b   1.000
_cell.length_c   1.000
_cell.angle_alpha   90.00
_cell.angle_beta   90.00
_cell.angle_gamma   90.00
#
_symmetry.space_group_name_H-M   'P 1'
#
loop_
_entity.id
_entity.type
_entity.pdbx_description
1 polymer ?
#
loop_
_entity_poly.entity_id
_entity_poly.type
_entity_poly.pdbx_seq_one_letter_code
_entity_poly.pdbx_strand_id
1 'polypeptide(L)'
;MGVTVQPLSALRTQSWEEHERAKGEQRLPRGPDHHAYRGDAMGDPDDIDDVPRIYVACLACHSAGRLHGRWFEVGTDPDELHHEVLGHFATGCETCTSYESECPECRAFATPFPCGGEELAVHDHEGLGSAGEGYDLEHLCAVAGLLEDFPSRPVLAYLSEVDRDVEQAREGLRDGYAGSWKSAAEWAESWAEDADLGVEQLWPYVNWEAYARDLLLGGDVRTVEAQGSVHVFWR
;
A
#
# COMPACT_ATOMS: atom_id res chain seq x y z
N MET A 1 48.42 -9.36 -52.11
CA MET A 1 47.52 -8.48 -51.34
C MET A 1 47.30 -9.14 -49.99
N GLY A 2 48.07 -8.72 -48.97
CA GLY A 2 47.98 -9.29 -47.62
C GLY A 2 47.14 -8.38 -46.74
N VAL A 3 46.07 -8.91 -46.15
CA VAL A 3 45.24 -8.20 -45.17
C VAL A 3 45.94 -8.30 -43.82
N THR A 4 46.36 -7.15 -43.27
CA THR A 4 46.86 -7.06 -41.91
C THR A 4 45.69 -7.04 -40.94
N VAL A 5 45.56 -8.09 -40.14
CA VAL A 5 44.63 -8.17 -39.02
C VAL A 5 45.31 -7.55 -37.80
N GLN A 6 44.70 -6.52 -37.21
CA GLN A 6 45.18 -5.94 -35.95
C GLN A 6 44.84 -6.85 -34.76
N PRO A 7 45.73 -7.00 -33.78
CA PRO A 7 45.45 -7.78 -32.58
C PRO A 7 44.47 -7.06 -31.64
N LEU A 8 43.53 -7.83 -31.06
CA LEU A 8 42.45 -7.41 -30.15
C LEU A 8 42.92 -6.74 -28.84
N SER A 9 44.23 -6.59 -28.60
CA SER A 9 44.77 -5.99 -27.38
C SER A 9 44.74 -4.46 -27.37
N ALA A 10 44.36 -3.80 -28.46
CA ALA A 10 44.42 -2.34 -28.60
C ALA A 10 43.12 -1.59 -28.28
N LEU A 11 42.04 -2.27 -27.88
CA LEU A 11 40.71 -1.66 -27.68
C LEU A 11 40.26 -1.54 -26.22
N ARG A 12 41.14 -1.63 -25.23
CA ARG A 12 40.70 -1.66 -23.83
C ARG A 12 41.54 -0.82 -22.88
N THR A 13 41.37 0.50 -22.95
CA THR A 13 41.59 1.42 -21.82
C THR A 13 40.73 2.68 -21.97
N GLN A 14 39.43 2.54 -22.28
CA GLN A 14 38.48 3.50 -21.72
C GLN A 14 38.16 2.99 -20.32
N SER A 15 38.40 3.87 -19.36
CA SER A 15 38.67 3.53 -17.98
C SER A 15 37.45 2.88 -17.34
N TRP A 16 37.66 1.76 -16.64
CA TRP A 16 36.65 1.21 -15.73
C TRP A 16 36.11 2.28 -14.75
N GLU A 17 36.92 3.27 -14.39
CA GLU A 17 36.54 4.38 -13.51
C GLU A 17 35.63 5.41 -14.20
N GLU A 18 35.74 5.59 -15.52
CA GLU A 18 34.80 6.44 -16.28
C GLU A 18 33.44 5.74 -16.45
N HIS A 19 33.45 4.42 -16.59
CA HIS A 19 32.24 3.60 -16.64
C HIS A 19 31.54 3.50 -15.27
N GLU A 20 32.29 3.47 -14.17
CA GLU A 20 31.74 3.55 -12.80
C GLU A 20 31.21 4.96 -12.47
N ARG A 21 31.92 6.01 -12.89
CA ARG A 21 31.47 7.41 -12.68
C ARG A 21 30.22 7.75 -13.50
N ALA A 22 29.98 7.08 -14.62
CA ALA A 22 28.73 7.17 -15.40
C ALA A 22 27.58 6.32 -14.84
N LYS A 23 27.88 5.24 -14.10
CA LYS A 23 26.87 4.41 -13.41
C LYS A 23 26.31 5.07 -12.14
N GLY A 24 26.98 6.08 -11.60
CA GLY A 24 26.61 6.70 -10.32
C GLY A 24 25.22 7.34 -10.27
N GLU A 25 24.60 7.64 -11.41
CA GLU A 25 23.33 8.36 -11.47
C GLU A 25 22.40 7.91 -12.63
N GLN A 26 22.74 6.85 -13.37
CA GLN A 26 21.84 6.30 -14.38
C GLN A 26 20.82 5.36 -13.73
N ARG A 27 19.82 5.96 -13.09
CA ARG A 27 18.60 5.24 -12.73
C ARG A 27 17.97 4.68 -14.00
N LEU A 28 17.54 3.41 -13.94
CA LEU A 28 16.85 2.79 -15.07
C LEU A 28 15.61 3.61 -15.47
N PRO A 29 15.32 3.75 -16.77
CA PRO A 29 14.11 4.41 -17.22
C PRO A 29 12.90 3.64 -16.68
N ARG A 30 11.95 4.36 -16.09
CA ARG A 30 10.68 3.76 -15.67
C ARG A 30 10.02 3.12 -16.90
N GLY A 31 9.69 1.84 -16.79
CA GLY A 31 8.83 1.17 -17.76
C GLY A 31 7.42 1.79 -17.76
N PRO A 32 6.60 1.48 -18.77
CA PRO A 32 5.21 1.95 -18.80
C PRO A 32 4.45 1.48 -17.56
N ASP A 33 3.46 2.26 -17.13
CA ASP A 33 2.56 1.89 -16.03
C ASP A 33 1.74 0.68 -16.46
N HIS A 34 2.18 -0.52 -16.07
CA HIS A 34 1.44 -1.75 -16.30
C HIS A 34 0.34 -1.87 -15.24
N HIS A 35 -0.76 -1.16 -15.47
CA HIS A 35 -2.04 -1.46 -14.82
C HIS A 35 -2.67 -2.77 -15.32
N ALA A 36 -1.94 -3.55 -16.12
CA ALA A 36 -2.45 -4.73 -16.79
C ALA A 36 -2.48 -5.95 -15.85
N TYR A 37 -3.51 -6.00 -15.00
CA TYR A 37 -4.07 -7.28 -14.59
C TYR A 37 -4.54 -8.03 -15.85
N ARG A 38 -3.69 -8.90 -16.41
CA ARG A 38 -4.11 -9.95 -17.36
C ARG A 38 -4.39 -11.24 -16.59
N GLY A 39 -5.45 -11.20 -15.79
CA GLY A 39 -6.08 -12.36 -15.20
C GLY A 39 -7.55 -12.33 -15.54
N ASP A 40 -8.03 -13.33 -16.28
CA ASP A 40 -9.41 -13.43 -16.71
C ASP A 40 -10.41 -13.39 -15.55
N ALA A 41 -11.58 -12.84 -15.85
CA ALA A 41 -12.79 -12.81 -15.03
C ALA A 41 -13.02 -14.09 -14.19
N MET A 42 -12.79 -13.98 -12.89
CA MET A 42 -13.61 -14.47 -11.77
C MET A 42 -13.04 -13.80 -10.52
N GLY A 43 -13.83 -12.96 -9.85
CA GLY A 43 -13.45 -12.37 -8.57
C GLY A 43 -13.02 -13.48 -7.60
N ASP A 44 -11.83 -13.31 -7.04
CA ASP A 44 -11.28 -14.18 -6.00
C ASP A 44 -12.15 -14.03 -4.75
N PRO A 45 -12.66 -15.09 -4.11
CA PRO A 45 -13.45 -14.97 -2.88
C PRO A 45 -12.68 -14.35 -1.70
N ASP A 46 -11.36 -14.17 -1.82
CA ASP A 46 -10.49 -13.49 -0.84
C ASP A 46 -9.96 -12.13 -1.33
N ASP A 47 -10.57 -11.54 -2.36
CA ASP A 47 -10.34 -10.13 -2.72
C ASP A 47 -10.80 -9.26 -1.54
N ILE A 48 -9.86 -8.56 -0.90
CA ILE A 48 -10.17 -7.53 0.11
C ILE A 48 -10.64 -6.27 -0.64
N ASP A 49 -11.72 -6.46 -1.41
CA ASP A 49 -12.62 -5.43 -1.94
C ASP A 49 -13.80 -5.22 -0.96
N ASP A 50 -13.79 -5.89 0.20
CA ASP A 50 -14.65 -5.55 1.32
C ASP A 50 -14.26 -4.16 1.84
N VAL A 51 -15.25 -3.26 1.88
CA VAL A 51 -15.15 -1.93 2.49
C VAL A 51 -14.43 -2.05 3.84
N PRO A 52 -13.36 -1.28 4.11
CA PRO A 52 -12.61 -1.41 5.36
C PRO A 52 -13.52 -1.19 6.57
N ARG A 53 -13.30 -1.93 7.66
CA ARG A 53 -14.15 -1.87 8.87
C ARG A 53 -13.36 -1.86 10.14
N ILE A 54 -13.93 -1.25 11.19
CA ILE A 54 -13.36 -1.23 12.54
C ILE A 54 -14.39 -1.70 13.57
N TYR A 55 -13.94 -2.48 14.54
CA TYR A 55 -14.74 -2.83 15.71
C TYR A 55 -14.40 -1.88 16.86
N VAL A 56 -15.36 -1.01 17.20
CA VAL A 56 -15.20 -0.04 18.29
C VAL A 56 -15.96 -0.53 19.52
N ALA A 57 -15.33 -0.49 20.70
CA ALA A 57 -15.94 -0.85 21.98
C ALA A 57 -15.59 0.14 23.11
N CYS A 58 -16.44 0.20 24.16
CA CYS A 58 -16.11 0.94 25.40
C CYS A 58 -15.14 0.09 26.26
N LEU A 59 -13.93 0.60 26.49
CA LEU A 59 -12.87 -0.06 27.27
C LEU A 59 -13.31 -0.34 28.72
N ALA A 60 -14.03 0.60 29.33
CA ALA A 60 -14.57 0.44 30.68
C ALA A 60 -15.70 -0.61 30.76
N CYS A 61 -16.49 -0.80 29.70
CA CYS A 61 -17.44 -1.92 29.61
C CYS A 61 -16.72 -3.25 29.44
N HIS A 62 -15.71 -3.30 28.57
CA HIS A 62 -14.89 -4.48 28.35
C HIS A 62 -14.20 -4.93 29.65
N SER A 63 -13.59 -4.00 30.38
CA SER A 63 -12.95 -4.26 31.70
C SER A 63 -13.93 -4.72 32.78
N ALA A 64 -15.22 -4.37 32.64
CA ALA A 64 -16.30 -4.83 33.51
C ALA A 64 -16.95 -6.15 33.03
N GLY A 65 -16.39 -6.82 32.02
CA GLY A 65 -16.92 -8.06 31.46
C GLY A 65 -18.19 -7.90 30.64
N ARG A 66 -18.47 -6.69 30.12
CA ARG A 66 -19.62 -6.37 29.26
C ARG A 66 -19.12 -6.11 27.84
N LEU A 67 -19.50 -6.98 26.90
CA LEU A 67 -19.24 -6.77 25.49
C LEU A 67 -20.20 -5.68 24.97
N HIS A 68 -19.67 -4.46 24.85
CA HIS A 68 -20.41 -3.30 24.36
C HIS A 68 -19.59 -2.61 23.27
N GLY A 69 -19.86 -3.00 22.03
CA GLY A 69 -19.19 -2.51 20.84
C GLY A 69 -19.88 -2.96 19.56
N ARG A 70 -19.50 -2.36 18.44
CA ARG A 70 -20.09 -2.58 17.10
C ARG A 70 -19.03 -2.42 16.01
N TRP A 71 -19.24 -3.09 14.87
CA TRP A 71 -18.52 -2.87 13.63
C TRP A 71 -19.06 -1.65 12.87
N PHE A 72 -18.15 -0.82 12.38
CA PHE A 72 -18.39 0.38 11.57
C PHE A 72 -17.60 0.27 10.26
N GLU A 73 -18.21 0.69 9.16
CA GLU A 73 -17.52 0.86 7.89
C GLU A 73 -16.67 2.13 7.94
N VAL A 74 -15.46 2.07 7.40
CA VAL A 74 -14.52 3.19 7.38
C VAL A 74 -14.58 3.86 6.02
N GLY A 75 -15.22 5.03 5.98
CA GLY A 75 -15.18 5.93 4.83
C GLY A 75 -13.97 6.87 4.87
N THR A 76 -14.02 7.92 4.07
CA THR A 76 -12.94 8.93 3.96
C THR A 76 -13.16 10.18 4.82
N ASP A 77 -14.30 10.28 5.51
CA ASP A 77 -14.65 11.39 6.40
C ASP A 77 -14.58 10.96 7.89
N PRO A 78 -13.55 11.42 8.64
CA PRO A 78 -13.41 11.10 10.05
C PRO A 78 -14.53 11.66 10.92
N ASP A 79 -15.10 12.83 10.58
CA ASP A 79 -16.16 13.47 11.37
C ASP A 79 -17.48 12.71 11.21
N GLU A 80 -17.78 12.24 9.99
CA GLU A 80 -18.93 11.39 9.71
C GLU A 80 -18.82 10.06 10.47
N LEU A 81 -17.67 9.38 10.37
CA LEU A 81 -17.42 8.13 11.09
C LEU A 81 -17.51 8.32 12.61
N HIS A 82 -16.90 9.38 13.14
CA HIS A 82 -16.96 9.69 14.57
C HIS A 82 -18.40 9.96 15.01
N HIS A 83 -19.18 10.68 14.20
CA HIS A 83 -20.59 10.92 14.46
C HIS A 83 -21.39 9.60 14.50
N GLU A 84 -21.15 8.66 13.57
CA GLU A 84 -21.83 7.36 13.59
C GLU A 84 -21.47 6.56 14.85
N VAL A 85 -20.18 6.52 15.20
CA VAL A 85 -19.71 5.82 16.40
C VAL A 85 -20.35 6.40 17.65
N LEU A 86 -20.31 7.72 17.83
CA LEU A 86 -20.97 8.39 18.95
C LEU A 86 -22.47 8.18 18.93
N GLY A 87 -23.12 8.19 17.76
CA GLY A 87 -24.54 7.91 17.62
C GLY A 87 -24.91 6.50 18.13
N HIS A 88 -24.08 5.50 17.89
CA HIS A 88 -24.28 4.16 18.45
C HIS A 88 -24.13 4.14 19.97
N PHE A 89 -23.11 4.82 20.48
CA PHE A 89 -22.85 4.99 21.90
C PHE A 89 -23.49 6.27 22.46
N ALA A 90 -24.63 6.72 21.94
CA ALA A 90 -25.39 7.84 22.50
C ALA A 90 -26.72 7.30 23.04
N THR A 91 -26.98 7.47 24.34
CA THR A 91 -28.28 7.17 24.95
C THR A 91 -28.80 8.46 25.56
N GLY A 92 -29.98 8.90 25.13
CA GLY A 92 -30.77 9.83 25.93
C GLY A 92 -30.66 11.33 25.64
N CYS A 93 -30.33 11.78 24.42
CA CYS A 93 -30.75 13.15 24.04
C CYS A 93 -32.28 13.16 23.87
N GLU A 94 -33.01 13.76 24.80
CA GLU A 94 -34.47 13.93 24.69
C GLU A 94 -34.88 14.84 23.52
N THR A 95 -33.95 15.68 23.08
CA THR A 95 -34.16 16.69 22.03
C THR A 95 -33.96 16.13 20.62
N CYS A 96 -33.04 15.18 20.45
CA CYS A 96 -32.38 14.97 19.15
C CYS A 96 -32.83 13.73 18.38
N THR A 97 -33.42 12.72 19.02
CA THR A 97 -33.75 11.38 18.43
C THR A 97 -32.52 10.59 17.90
N SER A 98 -31.50 11.25 17.34
CA SER A 98 -30.16 10.77 16.98
C SER A 98 -29.09 11.74 17.51
N TYR A 99 -27.81 11.36 17.52
CA TYR A 99 -26.74 12.29 17.89
C TYR A 99 -26.68 13.46 16.89
N GLU A 100 -26.44 14.68 17.38
CA GLU A 100 -26.20 15.87 16.55
C GLU A 100 -24.94 16.58 17.05
N SER A 101 -23.93 16.74 16.19
CA SER A 101 -22.62 17.27 16.57
C SER A 101 -22.65 18.74 17.00
N GLU A 102 -23.63 19.51 16.53
CA GLU A 102 -23.84 20.91 16.89
C GLU A 102 -24.74 21.08 18.13
N CYS A 103 -25.40 20.02 18.58
CA CYS A 103 -26.30 20.08 19.73
C CYS A 103 -25.50 20.09 21.04
N PRO A 104 -25.66 21.11 21.91
CA PRO A 104 -24.97 21.19 23.18
C PRO A 104 -25.30 20.03 24.13
N GLU A 105 -26.53 19.50 24.08
CA GLU A 105 -26.94 18.34 24.90
C GLU A 105 -26.27 17.06 24.40
N CYS A 106 -26.25 16.79 23.09
CA CYS A 106 -25.51 15.65 22.52
C CYS A 106 -24.02 15.68 22.88
N ARG A 107 -23.37 16.85 22.76
CA ARG A 107 -21.98 17.03 23.19
C ARG A 107 -21.80 16.83 24.70
N ALA A 108 -22.76 17.29 25.50
CA ALA A 108 -22.75 17.09 26.95
C ALA A 108 -23.04 15.64 27.36
N PHE A 109 -23.79 14.86 26.57
CA PHE A 109 -24.11 13.45 26.82
C PHE A 109 -23.08 12.44 26.27
N ALA A 110 -22.20 12.87 25.36
CA ALA A 110 -21.03 12.08 24.95
C ALA A 110 -20.00 11.88 26.10
N THR A 111 -20.24 12.47 27.27
CA THR A 111 -19.36 12.41 28.46
C THR A 111 -19.93 11.70 29.69
N PRO A 112 -21.24 11.41 29.86
CA PRO A 112 -21.74 10.60 30.96
C PRO A 112 -22.58 9.43 30.43
N PHE A 113 -21.95 8.52 29.70
CA PHE A 113 -22.40 7.14 29.65
C PHE A 113 -22.25 6.50 31.04
N PRO A 114 -22.90 5.37 31.37
CA PRO A 114 -22.58 4.63 32.59
C PRO A 114 -21.10 4.19 32.67
N CYS A 115 -20.33 4.29 31.57
CA CYS A 115 -18.87 4.18 31.49
C CYS A 115 -18.13 5.48 31.06
N GLY A 116 -18.82 6.60 30.82
CA GLY A 116 -18.25 7.88 30.39
C GLY A 116 -17.99 8.02 28.89
N GLY A 117 -17.78 6.93 28.12
CA GLY A 117 -17.40 7.04 26.70
C GLY A 117 -16.02 7.66 26.46
N GLU A 118 -15.33 8.07 27.54
CA GLU A 118 -14.00 8.68 27.54
C GLU A 118 -12.88 7.67 27.20
N GLU A 119 -13.22 6.40 26.99
CA GLU A 119 -12.30 5.31 26.63
C GLU A 119 -12.88 4.43 25.51
N LEU A 120 -13.19 5.02 24.35
CA LEU A 120 -13.44 4.25 23.12
C LEU A 120 -12.10 3.75 22.55
N ALA A 121 -12.09 2.51 22.06
CA ALA A 121 -10.92 1.91 21.42
C ALA A 121 -11.35 1.10 20.20
N VAL A 122 -10.48 1.09 19.17
CA VAL A 122 -10.55 0.13 18.07
C VAL A 122 -9.92 -1.16 18.56
N HIS A 123 -10.75 -2.17 18.78
CA HIS A 123 -10.32 -3.47 19.29
C HIS A 123 -9.94 -4.45 18.18
N ASP A 124 -10.47 -4.23 16.98
CA ASP A 124 -10.22 -5.06 15.80
C ASP A 124 -10.49 -4.25 14.53
N HIS A 125 -9.92 -4.66 13.41
CA HIS A 125 -10.10 -4.01 12.12
C HIS A 125 -9.93 -4.99 10.94
N GLU A 126 -10.63 -4.72 9.85
CA GLU A 126 -10.56 -5.49 8.61
C GLU A 126 -10.25 -4.54 7.43
N GLY A 127 -9.41 -4.99 6.50
CA GLY A 127 -9.10 -4.23 5.27
C GLY A 127 -8.13 -3.05 5.43
N LEU A 128 -7.67 -2.73 6.64
CA LEU A 128 -6.82 -1.56 6.92
C LEU A 128 -5.33 -1.89 7.15
N GLY A 129 -4.93 -3.16 6.97
CA GLY A 129 -3.55 -3.61 7.22
C GLY A 129 -3.16 -3.44 8.68
N SER A 130 -1.93 -2.98 8.96
CA SER A 130 -1.44 -2.74 10.32
C SER A 130 -1.83 -1.34 10.85
N ALA A 131 -3.05 -0.89 10.57
CA ALA A 131 -3.60 0.32 11.17
C ALA A 131 -3.76 0.09 12.68
N GLY A 132 -2.78 0.53 13.46
CA GLY A 132 -2.64 0.14 14.88
C GLY A 132 -3.90 0.28 15.75
N GLU A 133 -3.85 -0.27 16.97
CA GLU A 133 -4.99 -0.42 17.91
C GLU A 133 -5.54 0.91 18.52
N GLY A 134 -5.18 2.06 17.95
CA GLY A 134 -5.59 3.37 18.44
C GLY A 134 -6.96 3.77 17.91
N TYR A 135 -7.71 4.56 18.70
CA TYR A 135 -8.91 5.27 18.22
C TYR A 135 -8.49 6.51 17.41
N ASP A 136 -7.79 6.28 16.30
CA ASP A 136 -7.26 7.30 15.38
C ASP A 136 -8.07 7.29 14.08
N LEU A 137 -9.28 7.84 14.14
CA LEU A 137 -10.21 7.84 13.00
C LEU A 137 -9.65 8.64 11.82
N GLU A 138 -8.87 9.70 12.07
CA GLU A 138 -8.23 10.49 11.02
C GLU A 138 -7.29 9.62 10.19
N HIS A 139 -6.42 8.85 10.85
CA HIS A 139 -5.52 7.93 10.16
C HIS A 139 -6.27 6.82 9.43
N LEU A 140 -7.27 6.20 10.08
CA LEU A 140 -8.06 5.10 9.50
C LEU A 140 -8.80 5.54 8.23
N CYS A 141 -9.44 6.72 8.25
CA CYS A 141 -10.11 7.30 7.08
C CYS A 141 -9.10 7.73 6.00
N ALA A 142 -7.92 8.19 6.38
CA ALA A 142 -6.87 8.52 5.43
C ALA A 142 -6.33 7.28 4.69
N VAL A 143 -6.21 6.14 5.40
CA VAL A 143 -5.91 4.84 4.79
C VAL A 143 -7.04 4.37 3.88
N ALA A 144 -8.31 4.50 4.29
CA ALA A 144 -9.45 4.21 3.44
C ALA A 144 -9.42 5.04 2.14
N GLY A 145 -9.03 6.31 2.21
CA GLY A 145 -8.85 7.15 1.03
C GLY A 145 -7.72 6.69 0.10
N LEU A 146 -6.66 6.06 0.62
CA LEU A 146 -5.66 5.41 -0.25
C LEU A 146 -6.22 4.18 -0.96
N LEU A 147 -7.06 3.42 -0.26
CA LEU A 147 -7.70 2.20 -0.78
C LEU A 147 -8.75 2.51 -1.87
N GLU A 148 -9.33 3.71 -1.87
CA GLU A 148 -10.17 4.19 -2.98
C GLU A 148 -9.36 4.52 -4.24
N ASP A 149 -8.14 5.02 -4.08
CA ASP A 149 -7.28 5.49 -5.18
C ASP A 149 -6.40 4.38 -5.77
N PHE A 150 -6.04 3.38 -4.97
CA PHE A 150 -5.08 2.34 -5.32
C PHE A 150 -5.55 0.96 -4.85
N PRO A 151 -5.14 -0.13 -5.53
CA PRO A 151 -5.49 -1.48 -5.09
C PRO A 151 -5.05 -1.75 -3.64
N SER A 152 -5.84 -2.52 -2.89
CA SER A 152 -5.61 -2.71 -1.45
C SER A 152 -4.25 -3.30 -1.12
N ARG A 153 -3.84 -4.35 -1.85
CA ARG A 153 -2.57 -5.06 -1.62
C ARG A 153 -1.32 -4.15 -1.66
N PRO A 154 -1.06 -3.35 -2.72
CA PRO A 154 0.09 -2.44 -2.74
C PRO A 154 0.00 -1.34 -1.68
N VAL A 155 -1.20 -0.85 -1.34
CA VAL A 155 -1.38 0.13 -0.26
C VAL A 155 -0.92 -0.43 1.08
N LEU A 156 -1.47 -1.58 1.48
CA LEU A 156 -1.15 -2.20 2.78
C LEU A 156 0.33 -2.60 2.88
N ALA A 157 0.90 -3.08 1.76
CA ALA A 157 2.32 -3.36 1.63
C ALA A 157 3.19 -2.11 1.83
N TYR A 158 2.83 -0.99 1.20
CA TYR A 158 3.60 0.25 1.29
C TYR A 158 3.53 0.85 2.70
N LEU A 159 2.33 0.93 3.28
CA LEU A 159 2.11 1.52 4.62
C LEU A 159 2.96 0.85 5.71
N SER A 160 3.18 -0.46 5.60
CA SER A 160 4.04 -1.21 6.53
C SER A 160 5.52 -0.81 6.48
N GLU A 161 5.98 -0.27 5.35
CA GLU A 161 7.37 0.16 5.14
C GLU A 161 7.63 1.61 5.56
N VAL A 162 6.60 2.46 5.51
CA VAL A 162 6.69 3.90 5.82
C VAL A 162 6.19 4.25 7.21
N ASP A 163 6.19 3.29 8.13
CA ASP A 163 5.70 3.47 9.51
C ASP A 163 4.33 4.13 9.59
N ARG A 164 3.42 3.74 8.69
CA ARG A 164 2.04 4.25 8.58
C ARG A 164 1.93 5.73 8.16
N ASP A 165 2.94 6.32 7.53
CA ASP A 165 2.80 7.64 6.90
C ASP A 165 1.94 7.54 5.62
N VAL A 166 0.71 8.03 5.69
CA VAL A 166 -0.26 7.97 4.60
C VAL A 166 0.16 8.85 3.41
N GLU A 167 0.75 10.01 3.67
CA GLU A 167 1.13 10.94 2.59
C GLU A 167 2.36 10.40 1.86
N GLN A 168 3.34 9.89 2.61
CA GLN A 168 4.49 9.22 2.01
C GLN A 168 4.08 7.98 1.20
N ALA A 169 3.11 7.20 1.72
CA ALA A 169 2.53 6.09 0.97
C ALA A 169 1.83 6.57 -0.30
N ARG A 170 1.04 7.64 -0.24
CA ARG A 170 0.35 8.24 -1.40
C ARG A 170 1.31 8.62 -2.51
N GLU A 171 2.33 9.42 -2.18
CA GLU A 171 3.35 9.86 -3.13
C GLU A 171 4.12 8.67 -3.71
N GLY A 172 4.51 7.74 -2.82
CA GLY A 172 5.26 6.55 -3.19
C GLY A 172 4.48 5.58 -4.08
N LEU A 173 3.17 5.43 -3.87
CA LEU A 173 2.28 4.64 -4.71
C LEU A 173 2.08 5.30 -6.06
N ARG A 174 1.77 6.60 -6.06
CA ARG A 174 1.51 7.36 -7.29
C ARG A 174 2.71 7.38 -8.24
N ASP A 175 3.89 7.65 -7.71
CA ASP A 175 5.08 7.85 -8.52
C ASP A 175 5.91 6.58 -8.67
N GLY A 176 5.80 5.65 -7.73
CA GLY A 176 6.67 4.48 -7.64
C GLY A 176 6.02 3.19 -8.07
N TYR A 177 4.70 3.02 -7.99
CA TYR A 177 4.09 1.72 -8.24
C TYR A 177 4.10 1.35 -9.72
N ALA A 178 4.78 0.26 -10.08
CA ALA A 178 4.92 -0.20 -11.45
C ALA A 178 3.82 -1.18 -11.87
N GLY A 179 3.27 -1.95 -10.90
CA GLY A 179 2.26 -2.98 -11.15
C GLY A 179 2.48 -4.26 -10.32
N SER A 180 1.84 -5.35 -10.74
CA SER A 180 1.90 -6.66 -10.10
C SER A 180 2.14 -7.79 -11.09
N TRP A 181 2.99 -8.75 -10.73
CA TRP A 181 3.35 -9.94 -11.54
C TRP A 181 3.36 -11.20 -10.66
N LYS A 182 3.44 -12.39 -11.23
CA LYS A 182 3.55 -13.64 -10.44
C LYS A 182 4.93 -13.81 -9.82
N SER A 183 5.95 -13.16 -10.39
CA SER A 183 7.31 -13.19 -9.88
C SER A 183 8.10 -11.96 -10.32
N ALA A 184 9.18 -11.64 -9.60
CA ALA A 184 10.12 -10.61 -10.02
C ALA A 184 10.79 -10.93 -11.38
N ALA A 185 10.94 -12.21 -11.73
CA ALA A 185 11.48 -12.63 -13.02
C ALA A 185 10.53 -12.28 -14.19
N GLU A 186 9.24 -12.53 -14.02
CA GLU A 186 8.21 -12.17 -15.01
C GLU A 186 8.12 -10.66 -15.20
N TRP A 187 8.23 -9.89 -14.10
CA TRP A 187 8.35 -8.45 -14.18
C TRP A 187 9.60 -8.01 -14.97
N ALA A 188 10.76 -8.59 -14.67
CA ALA A 188 12.01 -8.19 -15.31
C ALA A 188 12.04 -8.51 -16.81
N GLU A 189 11.44 -9.63 -17.22
CA GLU A 189 11.21 -9.97 -18.62
C GLU A 189 10.28 -8.96 -19.30
N SER A 190 9.11 -8.69 -18.69
CA SER A 190 8.14 -7.70 -19.20
C SER A 190 8.76 -6.30 -19.32
N TRP A 191 9.56 -5.88 -18.34
CA TRP A 191 10.22 -4.58 -18.40
C TRP A 191 11.33 -4.54 -19.45
N ALA A 192 12.08 -5.63 -19.63
CA ALA A 192 13.10 -5.72 -20.68
C ALA A 192 12.49 -5.66 -22.09
N GLU A 193 11.29 -6.22 -22.26
CA GLU A 193 10.44 -6.05 -23.45
C GLU A 193 10.13 -4.57 -23.71
N ASP A 194 9.58 -3.86 -22.73
CA ASP A 194 9.19 -2.46 -22.92
C ASP A 194 10.37 -1.52 -23.13
N ALA A 195 11.49 -1.82 -22.48
CA ALA A 195 12.73 -1.06 -22.58
C ALA A 195 13.52 -1.37 -23.86
N ASP A 196 13.02 -2.25 -24.73
CA ASP A 196 13.64 -2.68 -25.98
C ASP A 196 15.09 -3.16 -25.76
N LEU A 197 15.28 -3.97 -24.70
CA LEU A 197 16.62 -4.42 -24.32
C LEU A 197 17.12 -5.56 -25.20
N GLY A 198 18.06 -5.21 -26.07
CA GLY A 198 18.99 -6.15 -26.68
C GLY A 198 18.46 -6.80 -27.95
N VAL A 199 18.64 -8.13 -28.04
CA VAL A 199 18.35 -8.94 -29.23
C VAL A 199 17.37 -10.02 -28.80
N GLU A 200 16.08 -9.86 -29.13
CA GLU A 200 14.96 -10.73 -28.67
C GLU A 200 15.24 -12.23 -28.86
N GLN A 201 16.01 -12.59 -29.89
CA GLN A 201 16.39 -13.98 -30.17
C GLN A 201 17.22 -14.62 -29.03
N LEU A 202 17.79 -13.82 -28.13
CA LEU A 202 18.55 -14.28 -26.97
C LEU A 202 17.70 -14.43 -25.70
N TRP A 203 16.49 -13.88 -25.63
CA TRP A 203 15.66 -13.91 -24.42
C TRP A 203 15.37 -15.31 -23.86
N PRO A 204 15.14 -16.35 -24.69
CA PRO A 204 14.97 -17.72 -24.16
C PRO A 204 16.19 -18.27 -23.40
N TYR A 205 17.35 -17.61 -23.51
CA TYR A 205 18.59 -17.97 -22.83
C TYR A 205 18.91 -17.06 -21.65
N VAL A 206 18.12 -16.01 -21.41
CA VAL A 206 18.30 -15.09 -20.29
C VAL A 206 17.80 -15.75 -19.02
N ASN A 207 18.58 -15.64 -17.94
CA ASN A 207 18.14 -16.01 -16.61
C ASN A 207 17.47 -14.79 -15.96
N TRP A 208 16.15 -14.68 -16.15
CA TRP A 208 15.36 -13.56 -15.63
C TRP A 208 15.32 -13.48 -14.10
N GLU A 209 15.42 -14.61 -13.39
CA GLU A 209 15.51 -14.62 -11.92
C GLU A 209 16.79 -13.94 -11.44
N ALA A 210 17.93 -14.27 -12.05
CA ALA A 210 19.21 -13.63 -11.74
C ALA A 210 19.19 -12.15 -12.10
N TYR A 211 18.59 -11.80 -13.24
CA TYR A 211 18.48 -10.40 -13.67
C TYR A 211 17.62 -9.56 -12.72
N ALA A 212 16.42 -10.04 -12.38
CA ALA A 212 15.55 -9.38 -11.42
C ALA A 212 16.23 -9.20 -10.05
N ARG A 213 16.96 -10.22 -9.58
CA ARG A 213 17.71 -10.16 -8.34
C ARG A 213 18.78 -9.06 -8.36
N ASP A 214 19.50 -8.91 -9.46
CA ASP A 214 20.51 -7.87 -9.59
C ASP A 214 19.88 -6.46 -9.55
N LEU A 215 18.72 -6.28 -10.18
CA LEU A 215 17.97 -5.02 -10.13
C LEU A 215 17.48 -4.67 -8.71
N LEU A 216 17.00 -5.67 -7.97
CA LEU A 216 16.59 -5.52 -6.57
C LEU A 216 17.77 -5.20 -5.65
N LEU A 217 18.90 -5.86 -5.84
CA LEU A 217 20.13 -5.60 -5.07
C LEU A 217 20.77 -4.26 -5.42
N GLY A 218 20.62 -3.81 -6.67
CA GLY A 218 21.03 -2.49 -7.13
C GLY A 218 20.19 -1.36 -6.54
N GLY A 219 18.96 -1.67 -6.10
CA GLY A 219 18.05 -0.71 -5.49
C GLY A 219 17.29 0.16 -6.49
N ASP A 220 17.35 -0.14 -7.79
CA ASP A 220 16.54 0.52 -8.84
C ASP A 220 15.05 0.24 -8.64
N VAL A 221 14.74 -0.94 -8.10
CA VAL A 221 13.39 -1.39 -7.79
C VAL A 221 13.34 -2.08 -6.45
N ARG A 222 12.14 -2.11 -5.88
CA ARG A 222 11.80 -2.93 -4.72
C ARG A 222 10.55 -3.74 -5.02
N THR A 223 10.41 -4.86 -4.32
CA THR A 223 9.24 -5.74 -4.46
C THR A 223 8.63 -6.06 -3.11
N VAL A 224 7.31 -6.19 -3.07
CA VAL A 224 6.57 -6.74 -1.93
C VAL A 224 5.72 -7.90 -2.41
N GLU A 225 5.80 -9.03 -1.71
CA GLU A 225 4.97 -10.21 -1.99
C GLU A 225 3.64 -10.13 -1.22
N ALA A 226 2.52 -10.29 -1.92
CA ALA A 226 1.19 -10.34 -1.33
C ALA A 226 0.32 -11.36 -2.07
N GLN A 227 -0.22 -12.35 -1.33
CA GLN A 227 -1.16 -13.38 -1.82
C GLN A 227 -0.72 -14.06 -3.14
N GLY A 228 0.58 -14.39 -3.26
CA GLY A 228 1.14 -15.09 -4.41
C GLY A 228 1.43 -14.22 -5.63
N SER A 229 1.30 -12.89 -5.50
CA SER A 229 1.77 -11.91 -6.48
C SER A 229 2.88 -11.03 -5.91
N VAL A 230 3.72 -10.53 -6.80
CA VAL A 230 4.83 -9.62 -6.54
C VAL A 230 4.45 -8.24 -7.03
N HIS A 231 4.34 -7.28 -6.12
CA HIS A 231 4.11 -5.87 -6.40
C HIS A 231 5.46 -5.17 -6.53
N VAL A 232 5.68 -4.45 -7.64
CA VAL A 232 6.97 -3.82 -7.93
C VAL A 232 6.83 -2.30 -7.79
N PHE A 233 7.83 -1.69 -7.18
CA PHE A 233 7.92 -0.24 -7.04
C PHE A 233 9.29 0.26 -7.52
N TRP A 234 9.29 1.29 -8.34
CA TRP A 234 10.46 2.09 -8.67
C TRP A 234 10.95 2.82 -7.43
N ARG A 235 12.25 2.72 -7.14
CA ARG A 235 12.92 3.47 -6.08
C ARG A 235 13.61 4.64 -6.69
#